data_AF-B1WBS7-F1
#
_entry.id   AF-B1WBS7-F1
#
_cell.length_a   1.000
_cell.length_b   1.000
_cell.length_c   1.000
_cell.angle_alpha   90.00
_cell.angle_beta   90.00
_cell.angle_gamma   90.00
#
_symmetry.space_group_name_H-M   'P 1'
#
loop_
_entity.id
_entity.type
_entity.pdbx_description
1 polymer ?
#
loop_
_entity_poly.entity_id
_entity_poly.type
_entity_poly.pdbx_seq_one_letter_code
_entity_poly.pdbx_strand_id
1 'polypeptide(L)'
;MFGRLPPCASRVRAGALFGALGTRTCGSGGAERRGSVPANPGAGLARGDLREWTLRVSPFGRLRARLPCHLSVRPLDPLAHPDGDRVLVAVSGVGSGTRGLDSLQVKYDAALQEMAILSDDIDPEASVEVNAPVKFDLNIESSGAGSVSVQNIECDSCKIDTEQGTSILQSVKSQKLHVNTKGGDVVCLGTIYGNIDIHASDKSEISC
;
A
#
# COMPACT_ATOMS: atom_id res chain seq x y z
N MET A 1 -3.81 -41.12 28.30
CA MET A 1 -2.62 -40.75 29.08
C MET A 1 -1.90 -39.61 28.35
N PHE A 2 -1.48 -38.55 29.05
CA PHE A 2 -0.80 -37.40 28.44
C PHE A 2 0.73 -37.57 28.51
N GLY A 3 1.42 -37.47 27.37
CA GLY A 3 2.87 -37.31 27.33
C GLY A 3 3.25 -35.84 27.42
N ARG A 4 4.05 -35.45 28.42
CA ARG A 4 4.48 -34.05 28.65
C ARG A 4 5.88 -33.80 28.11
N LEU A 5 6.11 -32.59 27.61
CA LEU A 5 7.44 -32.05 27.30
C LEU A 5 8.25 -31.78 28.58
N PRO A 6 9.60 -31.87 28.53
CA PRO A 6 10.46 -31.50 29.65
C PRO A 6 10.72 -29.98 29.72
N PRO A 7 10.90 -29.39 30.93
CA PRO A 7 11.24 -27.98 31.09
C PRO A 7 12.76 -27.75 31.15
N CYS A 8 13.27 -26.80 30.37
CA CYS A 8 14.59 -26.21 30.60
C CYS A 8 14.47 -25.04 31.59
N ALA A 9 15.37 -24.95 32.56
CA ALA A 9 15.33 -23.94 33.61
C ALA A 9 16.71 -23.32 33.87
N SER A 10 16.72 -22.01 34.15
CA SER A 10 17.82 -21.26 34.82
C SER A 10 19.15 -21.12 34.04
N ARG A 11 20.03 -20.14 34.30
CA ARG A 11 19.99 -18.84 35.05
C ARG A 11 21.25 -18.07 34.65
N VAL A 12 21.15 -16.74 34.47
CA VAL A 12 22.30 -15.80 34.50
C VAL A 12 21.92 -14.61 35.41
N ARG A 13 22.89 -13.83 35.92
CA ARG A 13 22.76 -13.08 37.19
C ARG A 13 23.67 -11.84 37.24
N ALA A 14 23.10 -10.72 37.72
CA ALA A 14 23.79 -9.47 38.14
C ALA A 14 24.49 -8.65 37.04
N GLY A 15 24.81 -7.35 37.22
CA GLY A 15 24.45 -6.43 38.30
C GLY A 15 25.52 -5.37 38.65
N ALA A 16 25.32 -4.14 38.13
CA ALA A 16 25.71 -2.80 38.63
C ALA A 16 27.19 -2.36 38.90
N LEU A 17 27.43 -1.06 38.58
CA LEU A 17 28.52 -0.14 39.01
C LEU A 17 29.95 -0.46 38.49
N PHE A 18 30.90 0.47 38.26
CA PHE A 18 31.16 1.86 38.68
C PHE A 18 31.61 2.69 37.42
N GLY A 19 31.81 4.02 37.35
CA GLY A 19 32.00 5.09 38.34
C GLY A 19 33.40 5.73 38.20
N ALA A 20 33.53 6.84 37.44
CA ALA A 20 34.78 7.62 37.33
C ALA A 20 34.52 9.11 37.00
N LEU A 21 35.05 10.03 37.81
CA LEU A 21 35.14 11.47 37.53
C LEU A 21 36.57 11.81 37.05
N GLY A 22 36.70 12.79 36.16
CA GLY A 22 37.97 13.43 35.78
C GLY A 22 37.71 14.88 35.34
N THR A 23 38.55 15.83 35.78
CA THR A 23 38.22 17.28 35.72
C THR A 23 39.25 18.12 34.94
N ARG A 24 38.74 19.18 34.27
CA ARG A 24 39.44 20.42 33.84
C ARG A 24 40.51 20.23 32.71
N THR A 25 40.75 21.19 31.82
CA THR A 25 41.06 22.63 32.04
C THR A 25 40.48 23.62 31.01
N CYS A 26 40.70 24.92 31.23
CA CYS A 26 40.10 26.06 30.53
C CYS A 26 40.80 26.48 29.21
N GLY A 27 40.09 27.26 28.39
CA GLY A 27 40.66 28.11 27.33
C GLY A 27 39.73 29.30 27.02
N SER A 28 40.24 30.53 27.08
CA SER A 28 39.47 31.78 26.90
C SER A 28 39.38 32.24 25.44
N GLY A 29 38.31 32.96 25.09
CA GLY A 29 38.21 33.71 23.83
C GLY A 29 36.79 34.25 23.61
N GLY A 30 36.58 35.54 23.87
CA GLY A 30 35.24 36.16 23.76
C GLY A 30 35.02 36.88 22.44
N ALA A 31 33.75 36.95 22.00
CA ALA A 31 33.18 38.06 21.23
C ALA A 31 31.66 37.92 21.18
N GLU A 32 30.92 38.93 21.62
CA GLU A 32 29.48 39.00 21.35
C GLU A 32 29.22 39.40 19.90
N ARG A 33 28.31 38.70 19.22
CA ARG A 33 27.39 39.35 18.27
C ARG A 33 26.14 38.50 18.03
N ARG A 34 25.00 39.03 18.51
CA ARG A 34 23.65 38.57 18.17
C ARG A 34 23.41 38.74 16.67
N GLY A 35 23.00 37.66 16.00
CA GLY A 35 22.56 37.68 14.60
C GLY A 35 21.73 36.45 14.27
N SER A 36 20.41 36.60 14.27
CA SER A 36 19.44 35.52 14.02
C SER A 36 18.95 35.53 12.58
N VAL A 37 19.23 34.46 11.84
CA VAL A 37 18.61 34.06 10.56
C VAL A 37 18.47 32.53 10.62
N PRO A 38 17.32 31.92 10.26
CA PRO A 38 17.00 30.56 10.65
C PRO A 38 17.81 29.50 9.89
N ALA A 39 18.00 28.35 10.54
CA ALA A 39 18.37 27.13 9.84
C ALA A 39 17.30 26.82 8.77
N ASN A 40 17.74 26.50 7.55
CA ASN A 40 16.85 26.02 6.49
C ASN A 40 16.02 24.85 7.03
N PRO A 41 14.68 24.94 7.08
CA PRO A 41 13.85 23.75 7.14
C PRO A 41 14.21 22.89 5.93
N GLY A 42 14.41 21.60 6.13
CA GLY A 42 14.82 20.69 5.06
C GLY A 42 13.91 20.86 3.84
N ALA A 43 14.51 20.86 2.64
CA ALA A 43 13.81 21.08 1.39
C ALA A 43 12.55 20.21 1.34
N GLY A 44 11.39 20.86 1.47
CA GLY A 44 10.11 20.18 1.40
C GLY A 44 9.99 19.60 0.00
N LEU A 45 10.06 18.27 -0.12
CA LEU A 45 9.63 17.57 -1.32
C LEU A 45 8.27 18.15 -1.71
N ALA A 46 8.17 18.58 -2.97
CA ALA A 46 6.97 19.24 -3.47
C ALA A 46 5.76 18.37 -3.12
N ARG A 47 4.89 18.88 -2.25
CA ARG A 47 3.62 18.22 -1.95
C ARG A 47 2.79 18.33 -3.22
N GLY A 48 2.84 17.29 -4.05
CA GLY A 48 1.88 17.09 -5.12
C GLY A 48 0.47 17.05 -4.54
N ASP A 49 -0.52 17.26 -5.41
CA ASP A 49 -1.91 17.29 -4.99
C ASP A 49 -2.29 15.90 -4.45
N LEU A 50 -2.37 15.80 -3.11
CA LEU A 50 -2.71 14.59 -2.37
C LEU A 50 -4.16 14.69 -1.89
N ARG A 51 -4.99 13.74 -2.32
CA ARG A 51 -6.38 13.64 -1.91
C ARG A 51 -6.63 12.31 -1.22
N GLU A 52 -7.23 12.35 -0.03
CA GLU A 52 -7.44 11.18 0.82
C GLU A 52 -8.93 11.01 1.16
N TRP A 53 -9.36 9.75 1.24
CA TRP A 53 -10.69 9.34 1.68
C TRP A 53 -10.58 8.24 2.72
N THR A 54 -11.47 8.27 3.71
CA THR A 54 -11.70 7.16 4.64
C THR A 54 -13.19 6.82 4.58
N LEU A 55 -13.51 5.63 4.07
CA LEU A 55 -14.89 5.14 3.97
C LEU A 55 -15.11 4.02 4.99
N ARG A 56 -16.28 4.00 5.62
CA ARG A 56 -16.75 2.79 6.32
C ARG A 56 -17.36 1.83 5.31
N VAL A 57 -17.03 0.54 5.46
CA VAL A 57 -17.46 -0.55 4.58
C VAL A 57 -17.86 -1.77 5.43
N SER A 58 -18.55 -2.73 4.82
CA SER A 58 -18.62 -4.10 5.36
C SER A 58 -17.23 -4.74 5.32
N PRO A 59 -16.78 -5.49 6.35
CA PRO A 59 -15.47 -6.17 6.34
C PRO A 59 -15.34 -7.26 5.26
N PHE A 60 -16.47 -7.74 4.76
CA PHE A 60 -16.59 -8.63 3.61
C PHE A 60 -17.35 -7.88 2.53
N GLY A 61 -16.77 -7.80 1.34
CA GLY A 61 -17.26 -6.97 0.24
C GLY A 61 -16.32 -7.02 -0.94
N ARG A 62 -16.55 -6.17 -1.94
CA ARG A 62 -15.76 -6.11 -3.18
C ARG A 62 -15.21 -4.72 -3.43
N LEU A 63 -13.94 -4.62 -3.79
CA LEU A 63 -13.36 -3.43 -4.40
C LEU A 63 -13.45 -3.53 -5.93
N ARG A 64 -14.15 -2.59 -6.54
CA ARG A 64 -14.22 -2.39 -7.98
C ARG A 64 -13.44 -1.15 -8.36
N ALA A 65 -12.35 -1.30 -9.12
CA ALA A 65 -11.53 -0.18 -9.59
C ALA A 65 -11.53 -0.13 -11.12
N ARG A 66 -11.72 1.07 -11.70
CA ARG A 66 -11.51 1.33 -13.14
C ARG A 66 -10.76 2.64 -13.31
N LEU A 67 -9.50 2.56 -13.75
CA LEU A 67 -8.57 3.68 -13.77
C LEU A 67 -7.55 3.56 -14.92
N PRO A 68 -7.22 4.66 -15.63
CA PRO A 68 -6.13 4.73 -16.62
C PRO A 68 -4.72 4.96 -16.02
N CYS A 69 -4.59 4.97 -14.70
CA CYS A 69 -3.38 5.36 -13.97
C CYS A 69 -2.87 4.23 -13.06
N HIS A 70 -1.75 4.46 -12.36
CA HIS A 70 -1.19 3.47 -11.45
C HIS A 70 -2.12 3.20 -10.25
N LEU A 71 -2.31 1.92 -9.91
CA LEU A 71 -3.14 1.48 -8.78
C LEU A 71 -2.36 0.50 -7.89
N SER A 72 -2.29 0.80 -6.59
CA SER A 72 -1.73 -0.08 -5.56
C SER A 72 -2.81 -0.47 -4.56
N VAL A 73 -3.03 -1.77 -4.37
CA VAL A 73 -3.96 -2.33 -3.37
C VAL A 73 -3.18 -3.16 -2.36
N ARG A 74 -3.27 -2.79 -1.09
CA ARG A 74 -2.64 -3.50 0.03
C ARG A 74 -3.64 -3.67 1.18
N PRO A 75 -3.44 -4.64 2.10
CA PRO A 75 -4.29 -4.76 3.27
C PRO A 75 -4.22 -3.53 4.14
N LEU A 76 -5.37 -3.12 4.66
CA LEU A 76 -5.47 -2.27 5.82
C LEU A 76 -4.81 -2.96 7.02
N ASP A 77 -4.01 -2.24 7.81
CA ASP A 77 -3.34 -2.78 9.00
C ASP A 77 -4.37 -3.36 9.99
N PRO A 78 -4.39 -4.69 10.23
CA PRO A 78 -5.32 -5.32 11.15
C PRO A 78 -5.07 -4.96 12.62
N LEU A 79 -3.89 -4.44 12.98
CA LEU A 79 -3.59 -4.01 14.34
C LEU A 79 -4.21 -2.63 14.63
N ALA A 80 -4.14 -1.70 13.68
CA ALA A 80 -4.82 -0.41 13.77
C ALA A 80 -6.35 -0.51 13.53
N HIS A 81 -6.80 -1.48 12.73
CA HIS A 81 -8.20 -1.61 12.30
C HIS A 81 -8.72 -3.06 12.41
N PRO A 82 -8.86 -3.60 13.63
CA PRO A 82 -9.21 -5.02 13.85
C PRO A 82 -10.60 -5.40 13.34
N ASP A 83 -11.54 -4.44 13.27
CA ASP A 83 -12.89 -4.68 12.77
C ASP A 83 -12.95 -4.87 11.24
N GLY A 84 -11.91 -4.45 10.51
CA GLY A 84 -11.89 -4.46 9.05
C GLY A 84 -12.97 -3.58 8.40
N ASP A 85 -13.56 -2.63 9.13
CA ASP A 85 -14.75 -1.88 8.71
C ASP A 85 -14.46 -0.66 7.81
N ARG A 86 -13.25 -0.57 7.24
CA ARG A 86 -12.74 0.64 6.57
C ARG A 86 -11.99 0.35 5.28
N VAL A 87 -12.04 1.32 4.37
CA VAL A 87 -11.07 1.46 3.28
C VAL A 87 -10.47 2.87 3.34
N LEU A 88 -9.15 2.96 3.20
CA LEU A 88 -8.44 4.23 3.00
C LEU A 88 -8.03 4.32 1.54
N VAL A 89 -8.33 5.43 0.87
CA VAL A 89 -7.87 5.73 -0.49
C VAL A 89 -7.03 6.98 -0.43
N ALA A 90 -5.82 6.94 -0.96
CA ALA A 90 -4.94 8.08 -1.12
C ALA A 90 -4.56 8.22 -2.60
N VAL A 91 -4.61 9.43 -3.13
CA VAL A 91 -4.30 9.69 -4.54
C VAL A 91 -3.38 10.88 -4.66
N SER A 92 -2.25 10.67 -5.32
CA SER A 92 -1.21 11.67 -5.55
C SER A 92 -1.09 11.95 -7.05
N GLY A 93 -1.27 13.22 -7.46
CA GLY A 93 -0.97 13.67 -8.83
C GLY A 93 0.45 14.22 -8.98
N VAL A 94 1.09 13.98 -10.13
CA VAL A 94 2.41 14.50 -10.50
C VAL A 94 2.26 15.81 -11.31
N GLY A 95 1.49 16.76 -10.79
CA GLY A 95 1.27 18.05 -11.48
C GLY A 95 0.53 19.05 -10.61
N SER A 96 0.84 20.35 -10.75
CA SER A 96 0.22 21.44 -9.98
C SER A 96 -1.13 21.84 -10.59
N GLY A 97 -2.07 20.90 -10.69
CA GLY A 97 -3.29 21.04 -11.45
C GLY A 97 -4.39 20.13 -10.94
N THR A 98 -5.25 20.67 -10.06
CA THR A 98 -6.39 19.96 -9.45
C THR A 98 -7.34 19.27 -10.43
N ARG A 99 -7.34 19.68 -11.71
CA ARG A 99 -8.24 19.20 -12.77
C ARG A 99 -8.25 17.67 -12.96
N GLY A 100 -7.14 16.98 -12.69
CA GLY A 100 -7.06 15.51 -12.84
C GLY A 100 -7.69 14.71 -11.70
N LEU A 101 -7.87 15.31 -10.51
CA LEU A 101 -8.32 14.60 -9.30
C LEU A 101 -9.80 14.81 -8.98
N ASP A 102 -10.46 15.76 -9.64
CA ASP A 102 -11.88 16.06 -9.47
C ASP A 102 -12.80 15.04 -10.17
N SER A 103 -12.29 14.35 -11.21
CA SER A 103 -13.00 13.29 -11.95
C SER A 103 -13.17 11.99 -11.16
N LEU A 104 -12.34 11.76 -10.12
CA LEU A 104 -12.32 10.51 -9.39
C LEU A 104 -13.54 10.31 -8.48
N GLN A 105 -14.33 9.28 -8.80
CA GLN A 105 -15.47 8.86 -8.00
C GLN A 105 -15.09 7.73 -7.04
N VAL A 106 -15.03 8.05 -5.74
CA VAL A 106 -14.85 7.09 -4.66
C VAL A 106 -16.18 6.95 -3.91
N LYS A 107 -16.84 5.79 -4.01
CA LYS A 107 -18.18 5.54 -3.45
C LYS A 107 -18.26 4.13 -2.84
N TYR A 108 -19.13 3.95 -1.85
CA TYR A 108 -19.47 2.65 -1.29
C TYR A 108 -20.99 2.43 -1.36
N ASP A 109 -21.39 1.29 -1.93
CA ASP A 109 -22.77 0.81 -1.95
C ASP A 109 -22.94 -0.26 -0.87
N ALA A 110 -23.73 0.06 0.17
CA ALA A 110 -23.98 -0.83 1.29
C ALA A 110 -24.93 -1.99 0.97
N ALA A 111 -25.76 -1.89 -0.08
CA ALA A 111 -26.67 -2.95 -0.50
C ALA A 111 -25.95 -4.00 -1.37
N LEU A 112 -24.98 -3.57 -2.17
CA LEU A 112 -24.11 -4.45 -2.96
C LEU A 112 -22.84 -4.89 -2.22
N GLN A 113 -22.55 -4.29 -1.06
CA GLN A 113 -21.27 -4.40 -0.34
C GLN A 113 -20.05 -4.11 -1.26
N GLU A 114 -20.23 -3.20 -2.22
CA GLU A 114 -19.23 -2.87 -3.24
C GLU A 114 -18.69 -1.46 -3.03
N MET A 115 -17.36 -1.33 -2.99
CA MET A 115 -16.66 -0.06 -3.08
C MET A 115 -16.21 0.17 -4.52
N ALA A 116 -16.62 1.29 -5.11
CA ALA A 116 -16.24 1.69 -6.46
C ALA A 116 -15.23 2.86 -6.43
N ILE A 117 -14.13 2.69 -7.14
CA ILE A 117 -13.14 3.73 -7.45
C ILE A 117 -13.08 3.85 -8.98
N LEU A 118 -13.68 4.91 -9.54
CA LEU A 118 -13.86 5.05 -10.98
C LEU A 118 -13.37 6.42 -11.46
N SER A 119 -12.52 6.44 -12.48
CA SER A 119 -12.24 7.62 -13.30
C SER A 119 -11.78 7.21 -14.68
N ASP A 120 -12.27 7.90 -15.71
CA ASP A 120 -11.83 7.74 -17.10
C ASP A 120 -10.85 8.87 -17.52
N ASP A 121 -10.83 10.00 -16.79
CA ASP A 121 -10.09 11.24 -17.10
C ASP A 121 -9.03 11.62 -16.04
N ILE A 122 -8.62 10.70 -15.17
CA ILE A 122 -7.50 10.93 -14.24
C ILE A 122 -6.17 10.87 -15.00
N ASP A 123 -5.21 11.68 -14.57
CA ASP A 123 -3.86 11.73 -15.13
C ASP A 123 -3.20 10.33 -15.08
N PRO A 124 -2.69 9.78 -16.21
CA PRO A 124 -1.99 8.49 -16.22
C PRO A 124 -0.76 8.44 -15.30
N GLU A 125 -0.10 9.58 -15.04
CA GLU A 125 1.03 9.68 -14.10
C GLU A 125 0.59 9.74 -12.63
N ALA A 126 -0.72 9.85 -12.35
CA ALA A 126 -1.23 9.76 -10.99
C ALA A 126 -1.08 8.34 -10.41
N SER A 127 -0.96 8.27 -9.09
CA SER A 127 -0.95 7.02 -8.35
C SER A 127 -2.10 6.98 -7.35
N VAL A 128 -2.87 5.90 -7.37
CA VAL A 128 -3.96 5.60 -6.45
C VAL A 128 -3.52 4.48 -5.52
N GLU A 129 -3.45 4.74 -4.23
CA GLU A 129 -3.18 3.74 -3.20
C GLU A 129 -4.46 3.43 -2.41
N VAL A 130 -4.75 2.14 -2.24
CA VAL A 130 -5.94 1.63 -1.56
C VAL A 130 -5.54 0.67 -0.45
N ASN A 131 -5.91 1.01 0.79
CA ASN A 131 -5.78 0.14 1.95
C ASN A 131 -7.15 -0.48 2.23
N ALA A 132 -7.38 -1.71 1.77
CA ALA A 132 -8.66 -2.41 1.87
C ALA A 132 -8.62 -3.54 2.91
N PRO A 133 -9.76 -3.97 3.49
CA PRO A 133 -9.77 -5.11 4.40
C PRO A 133 -9.23 -6.37 3.70
N VAL A 134 -8.45 -7.18 4.42
CA VAL A 134 -7.71 -8.36 3.89
C VAL A 134 -8.62 -9.31 3.07
N LYS A 135 -9.90 -9.37 3.43
CA LYS A 135 -10.93 -10.27 2.88
C LYS A 135 -11.76 -9.68 1.74
N PHE A 136 -11.38 -8.54 1.18
CA PHE A 136 -12.08 -7.95 0.03
C PHE A 136 -11.79 -8.71 -1.27
N ASP A 137 -12.86 -9.07 -1.96
CA ASP A 137 -12.78 -9.47 -3.36
C ASP A 137 -12.34 -8.29 -4.22
N LEU A 138 -11.58 -8.55 -5.28
CA LEU A 138 -11.02 -7.53 -6.16
C LEU A 138 -11.57 -7.70 -7.58
N ASN A 139 -12.01 -6.60 -8.18
CA ASN A 139 -12.32 -6.49 -9.60
C ASN A 139 -11.70 -5.20 -10.14
N ILE A 140 -10.50 -5.32 -10.69
CA ILE A 140 -9.68 -4.21 -11.15
C ILE A 140 -9.63 -4.24 -12.68
N GLU A 141 -9.95 -3.13 -13.32
CA GLU A 141 -9.75 -2.91 -14.76
C GLU A 141 -8.83 -1.69 -14.93
N SER A 142 -7.64 -1.86 -15.49
CA SER A 142 -6.77 -0.74 -15.85
C SER A 142 -6.68 -0.56 -17.37
N SER A 143 -6.85 0.69 -17.80
CA SER A 143 -6.77 1.11 -19.20
C SER A 143 -5.46 1.84 -19.48
N GLY A 144 -5.03 1.88 -20.75
CA GLY A 144 -3.75 2.46 -21.13
C GLY A 144 -2.56 1.78 -20.43
N ALA A 145 -1.61 2.60 -19.97
CA ALA A 145 -0.33 2.15 -19.39
C ALA A 145 -0.35 2.01 -17.85
N GLY A 146 -1.51 2.12 -17.20
CA GLY A 146 -1.63 2.05 -15.74
C GLY A 146 -1.21 0.70 -15.18
N SER A 147 -0.09 0.64 -14.46
CA SER A 147 0.33 -0.58 -13.76
C SER A 147 -0.51 -0.84 -12.51
N VAL A 148 -0.84 -2.10 -12.26
CA VAL A 148 -1.61 -2.55 -11.08
C VAL A 148 -0.68 -3.32 -10.14
N SER A 149 -0.69 -3.00 -8.86
CA SER A 149 -0.01 -3.75 -7.80
C SER A 149 -1.02 -4.23 -6.76
N VAL A 150 -1.04 -5.53 -6.45
CA VAL A 150 -1.86 -6.10 -5.37
C VAL A 150 -0.96 -6.90 -4.44
N GLN A 151 -0.99 -6.58 -3.14
CA GLN A 151 -0.06 -7.13 -2.16
C GLN A 151 -0.79 -7.67 -0.93
N ASN A 152 -0.43 -8.85 -0.43
CA ASN A 152 -0.85 -9.41 0.87
C ASN A 152 -2.38 -9.48 1.10
N ILE A 153 -3.19 -9.74 0.06
CA ILE A 153 -4.65 -9.91 0.13
C ILE A 153 -5.04 -11.40 0.18
N GLU A 154 -6.11 -11.74 0.91
CA GLU A 154 -6.67 -13.10 1.00
C GLU A 154 -8.19 -13.12 0.81
N CYS A 155 -8.64 -13.29 -0.42
CA CYS A 155 -10.04 -13.14 -0.86
C CYS A 155 -10.63 -14.43 -1.45
N ASP A 156 -11.88 -14.38 -1.95
CA ASP A 156 -12.50 -15.51 -2.66
C ASP A 156 -12.41 -15.33 -4.19
N SER A 157 -12.50 -14.10 -4.68
CA SER A 157 -12.37 -13.73 -6.10
C SER A 157 -11.45 -12.52 -6.29
N CYS A 158 -10.36 -12.72 -7.01
CA CYS A 158 -9.49 -11.65 -7.50
C CYS A 158 -9.49 -11.65 -9.03
N LYS A 159 -9.99 -10.58 -9.64
CA LYS A 159 -9.96 -10.35 -11.09
C LYS A 159 -9.19 -9.07 -11.39
N ILE A 160 -8.23 -9.16 -12.30
CA ILE A 160 -7.41 -8.05 -12.79
C ILE A 160 -7.38 -8.10 -14.32
N ASP A 161 -7.91 -7.08 -14.98
CA ASP A 161 -7.70 -6.83 -16.41
C ASP A 161 -6.75 -5.63 -16.58
N THR A 162 -5.69 -5.78 -17.38
CA THR A 162 -4.77 -4.68 -17.75
C THR A 162 -4.61 -4.54 -19.26
N GLU A 163 -4.54 -3.30 -19.75
CA GLU A 163 -4.40 -3.04 -21.19
C GLU A 163 -2.94 -3.01 -21.68
N GLN A 164 -2.09 -2.13 -21.15
CA GLN A 164 -0.64 -2.08 -21.46
C GLN A 164 0.25 -1.99 -20.21
N GLY A 165 -0.34 -1.88 -19.02
CA GLY A 165 0.38 -1.74 -17.75
C GLY A 165 0.78 -3.07 -17.12
N THR A 166 1.91 -3.08 -16.40
CA THR A 166 2.41 -4.23 -15.65
C THR A 166 1.44 -4.61 -14.51
N SER A 167 1.14 -5.90 -14.37
CA SER A 167 0.40 -6.46 -13.23
C SER A 167 1.35 -7.11 -12.23
N ILE A 168 1.50 -6.54 -11.04
CA ILE A 168 2.35 -7.06 -9.96
C ILE A 168 1.48 -7.67 -8.86
N LEU A 169 1.63 -8.98 -8.63
CA LEU A 169 0.95 -9.71 -7.56
C LEU A 169 1.96 -10.16 -6.51
N GLN A 170 1.80 -9.72 -5.26
CA GLN A 170 2.68 -10.12 -4.17
C GLN A 170 1.92 -10.81 -3.04
N SER A 171 2.28 -12.06 -2.72
CA SER A 171 1.70 -12.81 -1.61
C SER A 171 0.16 -12.87 -1.61
N VAL A 172 -0.45 -12.99 -2.80
CA VAL A 172 -1.90 -12.96 -3.00
C VAL A 172 -2.49 -14.37 -2.90
N LYS A 173 -3.50 -14.52 -2.05
CA LYS A 173 -4.27 -15.76 -1.94
C LYS A 173 -5.71 -15.50 -2.38
N SER A 174 -6.25 -16.37 -3.21
CA SER A 174 -7.65 -16.30 -3.63
C SER A 174 -8.22 -17.70 -3.85
N GLN A 175 -9.52 -17.92 -3.71
CA GLN A 175 -10.11 -19.16 -4.25
C GLN A 175 -10.08 -19.15 -5.78
N LYS A 176 -10.21 -17.98 -6.41
CA LYS A 176 -10.15 -17.77 -7.87
C LYS A 176 -9.36 -16.49 -8.18
N LEU A 177 -8.18 -16.66 -8.74
CA LEU A 177 -7.36 -15.57 -9.26
C LEU A 177 -7.41 -15.61 -10.80
N HIS A 178 -7.94 -14.56 -11.41
CA HIS A 178 -7.93 -14.37 -12.86
C HIS A 178 -7.19 -13.08 -13.21
N VAL A 179 -6.10 -13.19 -13.97
CA VAL A 179 -5.35 -12.05 -14.51
C VAL A 179 -5.43 -12.12 -16.03
N ASN A 180 -5.75 -11.01 -16.67
CA ASN A 180 -5.83 -10.91 -18.11
C ASN A 180 -5.14 -9.62 -18.57
N THR A 181 -3.92 -9.76 -19.07
CA THR A 181 -3.16 -8.65 -19.64
C THR A 181 -3.22 -8.70 -21.17
N LYS A 182 -3.59 -7.59 -21.80
CA LYS A 182 -3.50 -7.46 -23.27
C LYS A 182 -2.06 -7.13 -23.71
N GLY A 183 -1.34 -6.40 -22.87
CA GLY A 183 0.01 -5.91 -23.09
C GLY A 183 0.65 -5.54 -21.74
N GLY A 184 1.95 -5.75 -21.60
CA GLY A 184 2.66 -5.49 -20.35
C GLY A 184 2.67 -6.68 -19.40
N ASP A 185 3.74 -6.78 -18.62
CA ASP A 185 4.12 -8.04 -17.97
C ASP A 185 3.28 -8.37 -16.72
N VAL A 186 3.21 -9.66 -16.40
CA VAL A 186 2.65 -10.16 -15.13
C VAL A 186 3.79 -10.66 -14.25
N VAL A 187 3.93 -10.09 -13.06
CA VAL A 187 5.01 -10.40 -12.11
C VAL A 187 4.40 -10.95 -10.82
N CYS A 188 4.60 -12.24 -10.55
CA CYS A 188 4.29 -12.87 -9.26
C CYS A 188 5.48 -12.72 -8.30
N LEU A 189 5.22 -12.35 -7.06
CA LEU A 189 6.21 -12.25 -5.99
C LEU A 189 5.74 -12.99 -4.73
N GLY A 190 6.55 -13.89 -4.20
CA GLY A 190 6.21 -14.65 -3.00
C GLY A 190 5.07 -15.66 -3.22
N THR A 191 4.12 -15.76 -2.29
CA THR A 191 3.11 -16.82 -2.30
C THR A 191 1.87 -16.44 -3.12
N ILE A 192 1.73 -16.97 -4.33
CA ILE A 192 0.45 -16.96 -5.06
C ILE A 192 -0.25 -18.30 -4.80
N TYR A 193 -1.51 -18.26 -4.34
CA TYR A 193 -2.27 -19.46 -3.97
C TYR A 193 -3.73 -19.36 -4.41
N GLY A 194 -4.25 -20.41 -5.04
CA GLY A 194 -5.64 -20.48 -5.49
C GLY A 194 -5.86 -21.37 -6.70
N ASN A 195 -7.05 -21.29 -7.28
CA ASN A 195 -7.23 -21.61 -8.69
C ASN A 195 -6.78 -20.38 -9.49
N ILE A 196 -5.61 -20.48 -10.13
CA ILE A 196 -4.92 -19.37 -10.78
C ILE A 196 -5.06 -19.53 -12.30
N ASP A 197 -5.51 -18.48 -12.95
CA ASP A 197 -5.71 -18.39 -14.39
C ASP A 197 -5.11 -17.06 -14.88
N ILE A 198 -4.02 -17.13 -15.66
CA ILE A 198 -3.29 -15.95 -16.14
C ILE A 198 -3.25 -16.00 -17.67
N HIS A 199 -3.93 -15.05 -18.30
CA HIS A 199 -3.91 -14.82 -19.74
C HIS A 199 -3.03 -13.61 -20.03
N ALA A 200 -2.06 -13.81 -20.93
CA ALA A 200 -1.21 -12.75 -21.43
C ALA A 200 -1.26 -12.75 -22.95
N SER A 201 -1.59 -11.60 -23.54
CA SER A 201 -1.63 -11.39 -24.99
C SER A 201 -0.47 -10.53 -25.47
N ASP A 202 -0.34 -10.39 -26.80
CA ASP A 202 0.68 -9.61 -27.49
C ASP A 202 2.12 -9.89 -27.00
N LYS A 203 2.88 -8.85 -26.64
CA LYS A 203 4.27 -8.95 -26.18
C LYS A 203 4.34 -8.75 -24.66
N SER A 204 3.80 -9.70 -23.93
CA SER A 204 3.75 -9.68 -22.46
C SER A 204 4.48 -10.89 -21.89
N GLU A 205 5.37 -10.67 -20.91
CA GLU A 205 6.05 -11.76 -20.19
C GLU A 205 5.30 -12.09 -18.89
N ILE A 206 5.27 -13.38 -18.51
CA ILE A 206 4.77 -13.83 -17.21
C ILE A 206 5.98 -14.36 -16.42
N SER A 207 6.23 -13.77 -15.26
CA SER A 207 7.35 -14.11 -14.38
C SER A 207 6.85 -14.46 -12.99
N CYS A 208 6.94 -15.75 -12.64
CA CYS A 208 6.50 -16.35 -11.38
C CYS A 208 7.45 -17.50 -11.00
#